data_AF-A0A452YXH5-F1
#
_entry.id   AF-A0A452YXH5-F1
#
_cell.length_a   1.000
_cell.length_b   1.000
_cell.length_c   1.000
_cell.angle_alpha   90.00
_cell.angle_beta   90.00
_cell.angle_gamma   90.00
#
_symmetry.space_group_name_H-M   'P 1'
#
loop_
_entity.id
_entity.type
_entity.pdbx_description
1 polymer ?
#
loop_
_entity_poly.entity_id
_entity_poly.type
_entity_poly.pdbx_seq_one_letter_code
_entity_poly.pdbx_strand_id
1 'polypeptide(L)'
;APAPLLNSTSPRPRRRAPPLPGRKQRPRSARRGRSPGPCNSTAAKSVPPRKTSSPELMATPAGSHPASPPAIPGKAAVAACAAMAVSYVAVLYAPTLLLRLPPATSLRAFFHRRFVCAAVSSAASVLATAALLGVWSLSDSSKALAVFGIRSDHLLEAVVVPLLLTSLVYAGSFVARLWAMSSSCGTDDDGVGVSCTEKLARWMQTSLQDVMVWRNYVVAPFTEELVFRACMIPLLLCGGFKMYNIIFLSPIFFSLAHLNHLFELHQQGCNFMRSLLIVGVQLGYTVIFGWYAAFLFIRTGNLVSPIVAHILCNMMGLPVFSSQRTRGLTSLAFLAGSVSFFCLLFPATSPKLYNARLDGCSCWHGYCRWS
;
A
#
# COMPACT_ATOMS: atom_id res chain seq x y z
N ALA A 1 14.21 18.84 -28.93
CA ALA A 1 14.89 19.07 -30.21
C ALA A 1 15.60 17.78 -30.65
N PRO A 2 15.63 17.41 -31.93
CA PRO A 2 16.24 16.15 -32.41
C PRO A 2 17.47 16.34 -33.33
N ALA A 3 18.56 15.62 -33.06
CA ALA A 3 19.67 15.32 -33.99
C ALA A 3 20.67 14.36 -33.30
N PRO A 4 21.53 13.62 -34.03
CA PRO A 4 21.24 12.85 -35.25
C PRO A 4 21.71 11.37 -35.12
N LEU A 5 21.61 10.58 -36.18
CA LEU A 5 22.08 9.19 -36.22
C LEU A 5 23.59 9.08 -36.44
N LEU A 6 24.17 7.96 -35.97
CA LEU A 6 25.31 7.31 -36.63
C LEU A 6 24.99 5.82 -36.82
N ASN A 7 25.43 5.25 -37.93
CA ASN A 7 24.98 3.95 -38.44
C ASN A 7 26.17 3.13 -38.94
N SER A 8 26.31 1.89 -38.47
CA SER A 8 27.38 0.97 -38.92
C SER A 8 26.90 -0.48 -38.95
N THR A 9 26.67 -0.99 -40.16
CA THR A 9 26.66 -2.43 -40.49
C THR A 9 28.10 -2.96 -40.35
N SER A 10 28.43 -4.26 -40.22
CA SER A 10 27.84 -5.53 -40.69
C SER A 10 28.56 -6.71 -39.97
N PRO A 11 28.50 -7.99 -40.41
CA PRO A 11 27.37 -8.93 -40.45
C PRO A 11 27.50 -10.08 -39.41
N ARG A 12 26.45 -10.93 -39.30
CA ARG A 12 26.51 -12.21 -38.55
C ARG A 12 26.89 -13.41 -39.44
N PRO A 13 27.72 -14.37 -38.96
CA PRO A 13 27.68 -15.76 -39.42
C PRO A 13 26.64 -16.61 -38.65
N ARG A 14 26.36 -17.84 -39.12
CA ARG A 14 25.30 -18.74 -38.62
C ARG A 14 25.84 -20.07 -38.08
N ARG A 15 25.15 -20.62 -37.06
CA ARG A 15 24.97 -22.06 -36.70
C ARG A 15 26.21 -22.98 -36.55
N ARG A 16 26.28 -23.73 -35.44
CA ARG A 16 26.25 -25.22 -35.39
C ARG A 16 26.10 -25.78 -33.96
N ALA A 17 25.60 -27.01 -33.89
CA ALA A 17 25.41 -27.91 -32.72
C ALA A 17 25.13 -29.34 -33.28
N PRO A 18 25.02 -30.44 -32.50
CA PRO A 18 25.30 -30.64 -31.07
C PRO A 18 26.74 -31.20 -30.89
N PRO A 19 27.12 -32.41 -30.37
CA PRO A 19 26.38 -33.64 -30.00
C PRO A 19 26.32 -33.91 -28.46
N LEU A 20 26.05 -35.17 -28.06
CA LEU A 20 26.23 -35.76 -26.71
C LEU A 20 27.13 -37.01 -26.81
N PRO A 21 27.85 -37.39 -25.74
CA PRO A 21 27.56 -38.64 -25.02
C PRO A 21 27.69 -38.47 -23.47
N GLY A 22 27.30 -39.41 -22.60
CA GLY A 22 26.60 -40.69 -22.78
C GLY A 22 27.04 -41.76 -21.75
N ARG A 23 26.09 -42.51 -21.16
CA ARG A 23 26.29 -43.58 -20.12
C ARG A 23 26.78 -43.04 -18.73
N LYS A 24 26.67 -43.75 -17.58
CA LYS A 24 26.38 -45.19 -17.32
C LYS A 24 25.72 -45.48 -15.93
N GLN A 25 24.69 -46.34 -15.93
CA GLN A 25 24.29 -47.38 -14.94
C GLN A 25 24.03 -47.12 -13.42
N ARG A 26 22.87 -47.62 -12.95
CA ARG A 26 22.56 -48.11 -11.57
C ARG A 26 23.11 -49.55 -11.35
N PRO A 27 23.24 -50.02 -10.10
CA PRO A 27 22.20 -50.87 -9.45
C PRO A 27 21.70 -50.22 -8.11
N ARG A 28 20.56 -50.55 -7.45
CA ARG A 28 19.93 -51.82 -6.99
C ARG A 28 20.78 -52.55 -5.91
N SER A 29 20.25 -53.07 -4.79
CA SER A 29 18.87 -53.37 -4.38
C SER A 29 18.73 -53.68 -2.86
N ALA A 30 17.52 -54.06 -2.41
CA ALA A 30 17.22 -55.02 -1.31
C ALA A 30 17.37 -54.57 0.17
N ARG A 31 16.59 -55.08 1.16
CA ARG A 31 15.22 -55.70 1.19
C ARG A 31 14.78 -55.97 2.66
N ARG A 32 13.46 -55.92 2.96
CA ARG A 32 12.76 -56.43 4.19
C ARG A 32 13.09 -55.72 5.53
N GLY A 33 12.23 -55.72 6.55
CA GLY A 33 10.80 -56.10 6.61
C GLY A 33 10.30 -56.58 7.99
N ARG A 34 8.96 -56.66 8.15
CA ARG A 34 8.12 -57.12 9.30
C ARG A 34 7.66 -56.09 10.34
N SER A 35 6.42 -56.32 10.77
CA SER A 35 5.64 -55.77 11.91
C SER A 35 4.91 -56.97 12.56
N PRO A 36 3.93 -56.80 13.46
CA PRO A 36 3.91 -56.12 14.76
C PRO A 36 3.63 -57.12 15.93
N GLY A 37 3.56 -56.64 17.18
CA GLY A 37 3.13 -57.41 18.36
C GLY A 37 2.57 -56.53 19.49
N PRO A 38 1.76 -57.04 20.45
CA PRO A 38 0.68 -56.23 21.04
C PRO A 38 0.77 -55.92 22.55
N CYS A 39 -0.20 -55.08 22.95
CA CYS A 39 -0.68 -54.66 24.27
C CYS A 39 -0.34 -55.50 25.53
N ASN A 40 -0.14 -54.80 26.66
CA ASN A 40 -1.16 -54.81 27.72
C ASN A 40 -1.09 -53.59 28.67
N SER A 41 -2.06 -53.45 29.57
CA SER A 41 -2.31 -52.24 30.37
C SER A 41 -2.72 -52.54 31.82
N THR A 42 -3.06 -51.49 32.58
CA THR A 42 -3.63 -51.46 33.94
C THR A 42 -2.70 -51.73 35.14
N ALA A 43 -2.58 -50.69 35.99
CA ALA A 43 -2.66 -50.78 37.45
C ALA A 43 -3.03 -49.38 37.97
N ALA A 44 -4.12 -49.26 38.74
CA ALA A 44 -4.57 -47.98 39.28
C ALA A 44 -4.28 -47.86 40.78
N LYS A 45 -4.15 -46.63 41.29
CA LYS A 45 -4.33 -46.31 42.72
C LYS A 45 -4.86 -44.87 42.86
N SER A 46 -5.87 -44.71 43.70
CA SER A 46 -6.60 -43.47 43.92
C SER A 46 -6.69 -43.15 45.42
N VAL A 47 -6.53 -41.87 45.78
CA VAL A 47 -6.68 -41.34 47.15
C VAL A 47 -7.35 -39.94 47.04
N PRO A 48 -8.31 -39.58 47.91
CA PRO A 48 -9.23 -38.44 47.71
C PRO A 48 -8.71 -37.07 48.23
N PRO A 49 -9.42 -35.94 47.99
CA PRO A 49 -8.84 -34.60 48.10
C PRO A 49 -8.95 -33.95 49.49
N ARG A 50 -8.12 -32.93 49.74
CA ARG A 50 -8.17 -32.06 50.93
C ARG A 50 -8.72 -30.67 50.60
N LYS A 51 -9.82 -30.27 51.25
CA LYS A 51 -10.35 -28.89 51.22
C LYS A 51 -9.70 -28.03 52.31
N THR A 52 -9.24 -26.83 51.96
CA THR A 52 -9.03 -25.62 52.80
C THR A 52 -8.56 -24.52 51.83
N SER A 53 -9.41 -23.56 51.44
CA SER A 53 -9.79 -22.32 52.16
C SER A 53 -8.98 -21.12 51.67
N SER A 54 -9.62 -20.22 50.92
CA SER A 54 -9.01 -19.01 50.35
C SER A 54 -8.65 -17.97 51.42
N PRO A 55 -7.52 -17.26 51.29
CA PRO A 55 -7.40 -15.88 51.71
C PRO A 55 -7.83 -14.95 50.56
N GLU A 56 -8.75 -14.03 50.84
CA GLU A 56 -9.12 -12.96 49.91
C GLU A 56 -8.03 -11.87 49.93
N LEU A 57 -7.44 -11.53 48.78
CA LEU A 57 -6.38 -10.52 48.73
C LEU A 57 -6.48 -9.62 47.48
N MET A 58 -6.99 -8.42 47.73
CA MET A 58 -6.71 -7.15 47.04
C MET A 58 -6.45 -7.18 45.53
N ALA A 59 -7.42 -6.68 44.76
CA ALA A 59 -7.25 -6.42 43.33
C ALA A 59 -6.06 -5.46 43.07
N THR A 60 -5.04 -5.95 42.39
CA THR A 60 -3.92 -5.14 41.89
C THR A 60 -4.33 -4.43 40.58
N PRO A 61 -3.79 -3.23 40.28
CA PRO A 61 -4.11 -2.52 39.03
C PRO A 61 -3.73 -3.34 37.79
N ALA A 62 -4.43 -3.10 36.68
CA ALA A 62 -4.30 -3.84 35.43
C ALA A 62 -2.83 -3.96 34.96
N GLY A 63 -2.22 -5.12 35.21
CA GLY A 63 -0.84 -5.39 34.86
C GLY A 63 -0.64 -5.38 33.34
N SER A 64 0.33 -4.59 32.87
CA SER A 64 0.74 -4.61 31.47
C SER A 64 1.13 -6.02 31.05
N HIS A 65 0.42 -6.61 30.08
CA HIS A 65 0.81 -7.90 29.51
C HIS A 65 2.30 -7.87 29.11
N PRO A 66 3.11 -8.87 29.49
CA PRO A 66 4.52 -8.90 29.13
C PRO A 66 4.63 -8.91 27.61
N ALA A 67 5.15 -7.83 27.04
CA ALA A 67 5.23 -7.66 25.59
C ALA A 67 6.11 -8.76 25.02
N SER A 68 5.53 -9.62 24.17
CA SER A 68 6.26 -10.67 23.47
C SER A 68 7.48 -10.06 22.77
N PRO A 69 8.66 -10.71 22.82
CA PRO A 69 9.85 -10.18 22.19
C PRO A 69 9.59 -9.90 20.70
N PRO A 70 10.12 -8.79 20.15
CA PRO A 70 9.84 -8.41 18.76
C PRO A 70 10.36 -9.50 17.81
N ALA A 71 9.52 -9.90 16.85
CA ALA A 71 9.82 -11.01 15.95
C ALA A 71 11.02 -10.74 15.03
N ILE A 72 11.36 -9.46 14.83
CA ILE A 72 12.60 -9.01 14.18
C ILE A 72 13.26 -7.88 14.97
N PRO A 73 14.59 -7.70 14.91
CA PRO A 73 15.24 -6.54 15.52
C PRO A 73 14.75 -5.23 14.89
N GLY A 74 14.34 -4.26 15.70
CA GLY A 74 13.83 -2.98 15.20
C GLY A 74 14.78 -2.23 14.25
N LYS A 75 16.11 -2.37 14.44
CA LYS A 75 17.12 -1.85 13.51
C LYS A 75 17.03 -2.50 12.12
N ALA A 76 16.77 -3.81 12.05
CA ALA A 76 16.59 -4.54 10.80
C ALA A 76 15.27 -4.16 10.11
N ALA A 77 14.19 -3.96 10.87
CA ALA A 77 12.92 -3.46 10.34
C ALA A 77 13.09 -2.09 9.65
N VAL A 78 13.76 -1.14 10.31
CA VAL A 78 14.04 0.19 9.75
C VAL A 78 14.96 0.12 8.53
N ALA A 79 16.02 -0.70 8.57
CA ALA A 79 16.92 -0.90 7.44
C ALA A 79 16.20 -1.51 6.22
N ALA A 80 15.30 -2.47 6.43
CA ALA A 80 14.46 -3.05 5.39
C ALA A 80 13.49 -2.02 4.78
N CYS A 81 12.86 -1.18 5.61
CA CYS A 81 12.01 -0.09 5.12
C CYS A 81 12.79 0.91 4.25
N ALA A 82 13.99 1.30 4.69
CA ALA A 82 14.88 2.16 3.91
C ALA A 82 15.30 1.52 2.58
N ALA A 83 15.67 0.23 2.58
CA ALA A 83 16.06 -0.50 1.37
C ALA A 83 14.89 -0.66 0.38
N MET A 84 13.67 -0.94 0.86
CA MET A 84 12.47 -1.00 0.02
C MET A 84 12.16 0.38 -0.59
N ALA A 85 12.21 1.46 0.20
CA ALA A 85 11.99 2.82 -0.30
C ALA A 85 13.01 3.21 -1.39
N VAL A 86 14.31 3.01 -1.13
CA VAL A 86 15.39 3.32 -2.08
C VAL A 86 15.28 2.47 -3.34
N SER A 87 15.04 1.16 -3.22
CA SER A 87 14.94 0.27 -4.38
C SER A 87 13.71 0.59 -5.24
N TYR A 88 12.57 0.93 -4.64
CA TYR A 88 11.36 1.36 -5.36
C TYR A 88 11.63 2.61 -6.20
N VAL A 89 12.24 3.65 -5.63
CA VAL A 89 12.62 4.88 -6.35
C VAL A 89 13.62 4.58 -7.47
N ALA A 90 14.69 3.87 -7.14
CA ALA A 90 15.80 3.59 -8.05
C ALA A 90 15.28 2.82 -9.28
N VAL A 91 14.50 1.76 -9.07
CA VAL A 91 13.91 0.94 -10.14
C VAL A 91 12.84 1.71 -10.93
N LEU A 92 12.08 2.62 -10.30
CA LEU A 92 11.03 3.40 -10.95
C LEU A 92 11.54 4.59 -11.79
N TYR A 93 12.69 5.19 -11.42
CA TYR A 93 13.24 6.40 -12.07
C TYR A 93 14.55 6.18 -12.85
N ALA A 94 15.36 5.19 -12.49
CA ALA A 94 16.62 4.87 -13.18
C ALA A 94 16.66 3.48 -13.88
N PRO A 95 15.58 2.96 -14.49
CA PRO A 95 15.57 1.60 -15.07
C PRO A 95 16.56 1.47 -16.26
N THR A 96 16.80 2.53 -17.01
CA THR A 96 17.82 2.61 -18.08
C THR A 96 19.23 2.35 -17.54
N LEU A 97 19.55 2.89 -16.35
CA LEU A 97 20.87 2.81 -15.73
C LEU A 97 21.06 1.47 -15.00
N LEU A 98 20.07 1.05 -14.21
CA LEU A 98 20.16 -0.11 -13.33
C LEU A 98 19.92 -1.44 -14.05
N LEU A 99 18.92 -1.47 -14.94
CA LEU A 99 18.54 -2.68 -15.68
C LEU A 99 19.15 -2.72 -17.10
N ARG A 100 20.01 -1.74 -17.44
CA ARG A 100 20.65 -1.53 -18.76
C ARG A 100 19.64 -1.56 -19.93
N LEU A 101 18.40 -1.16 -19.68
CA LEU A 101 17.36 -1.12 -20.70
C LEU A 101 17.68 0.00 -21.71
N PRO A 102 17.49 -0.21 -23.03
CA PRO A 102 17.66 0.85 -24.01
C PRO A 102 16.67 1.99 -23.75
N PRO A 103 16.93 3.24 -24.17
CA PRO A 103 16.01 4.37 -23.98
C PRO A 103 14.59 4.07 -24.52
N ALA A 104 13.59 4.77 -23.99
CA ALA A 104 12.20 4.57 -24.39
C ALA A 104 11.90 5.34 -25.69
N THR A 105 11.44 4.62 -26.71
CA THR A 105 11.12 5.19 -28.03
C THR A 105 9.76 5.87 -28.11
N SER A 106 8.91 5.72 -27.08
CA SER A 106 7.62 6.42 -26.97
C SER A 106 7.18 6.59 -25.52
N LEU A 107 6.30 7.56 -25.27
CA LEU A 107 5.72 7.84 -23.95
C LEU A 107 4.94 6.63 -23.38
N ARG A 108 4.18 5.90 -24.22
CA ARG A 108 3.51 4.66 -23.82
C ARG A 108 4.52 3.58 -23.42
N ALA A 109 5.61 3.40 -24.19
CA ALA A 109 6.67 2.45 -23.84
C ALA A 109 7.41 2.82 -22.55
N PHE A 110 7.61 4.11 -22.28
CA PHE A 110 8.17 4.62 -21.02
C PHE A 110 7.30 4.25 -19.82
N PHE A 111 5.99 4.55 -19.86
CA PHE A 111 5.09 4.23 -18.76
C PHE A 111 4.92 2.72 -18.55
N HIS A 112 4.75 1.92 -19.61
CA HIS A 112 4.66 0.45 -19.47
C HIS A 112 5.90 -0.14 -18.77
N ARG A 113 7.12 0.33 -19.11
CA ARG A 113 8.33 -0.10 -18.41
C ARG A 113 8.32 0.31 -16.94
N ARG A 114 7.90 1.54 -16.62
CA ARG A 114 7.78 2.00 -15.22
C ARG A 114 6.76 1.18 -14.43
N PHE A 115 5.65 0.75 -15.04
CA PHE A 115 4.67 -0.14 -14.39
C PHE A 115 5.26 -1.52 -14.09
N VAL A 116 5.98 -2.13 -15.05
CA VAL A 116 6.68 -3.41 -14.82
C VAL A 116 7.74 -3.26 -13.73
N CYS A 117 8.51 -2.17 -13.74
CA CYS A 117 9.52 -1.86 -12.72
C CYS A 117 8.89 -1.71 -11.33
N ALA A 118 7.79 -0.97 -11.19
CA ALA A 118 7.04 -0.84 -9.94
C ALA A 118 6.49 -2.20 -9.46
N ALA A 119 5.92 -3.02 -10.35
CA ALA A 119 5.40 -4.34 -10.02
C ALA A 119 6.51 -5.30 -9.54
N VAL A 120 7.67 -5.32 -10.21
CA VAL A 120 8.82 -6.14 -9.81
C VAL A 120 9.40 -5.70 -8.47
N SER A 121 9.54 -4.39 -8.23
CA SER A 121 9.98 -3.86 -6.93
C SER A 121 8.97 -4.14 -5.80
N SER A 122 7.67 -4.07 -6.10
CA SER A 122 6.61 -4.41 -5.14
C SER A 122 6.62 -5.90 -4.79
N ALA A 123 6.74 -6.78 -5.78
CA ALA A 123 6.86 -8.23 -5.56
C ALA A 123 8.12 -8.56 -4.73
N ALA A 124 9.27 -7.96 -5.04
CA ALA A 124 10.49 -8.12 -4.25
C ALA A 124 10.31 -7.65 -2.80
N SER A 125 9.60 -6.54 -2.57
CA SER A 125 9.29 -6.00 -1.23
C SER A 125 8.37 -6.93 -0.43
N VAL A 126 7.36 -7.52 -1.06
CA VAL A 126 6.46 -8.52 -0.47
C VAL A 126 7.24 -9.79 -0.08
N LEU A 127 8.07 -10.33 -0.98
CA LEU A 127 8.87 -11.52 -0.72
C LEU A 127 9.92 -11.30 0.38
N ALA A 128 10.57 -10.13 0.39
CA ALA A 128 11.51 -9.74 1.45
C ALA A 128 10.81 -9.60 2.81
N THR A 129 9.62 -9.00 2.85
CA THR A 129 8.80 -8.88 4.07
C THR A 129 8.37 -10.25 4.59
N ALA A 130 7.89 -11.13 3.70
CA ALA A 130 7.56 -12.51 4.05
C ALA A 130 8.76 -13.29 4.59
N ALA A 131 9.97 -13.02 4.09
CA ALA A 131 11.22 -13.65 4.56
C ALA A 131 11.62 -13.17 5.96
N LEU A 132 11.63 -11.85 6.17
CA LEU A 132 11.94 -11.25 7.46
C LEU A 132 10.95 -11.66 8.56
N LEU A 133 9.67 -11.84 8.22
CA LEU A 133 8.62 -12.25 9.15
C LEU A 133 8.37 -13.78 9.20
N GLY A 134 9.17 -14.60 8.52
CA GLY A 134 9.08 -16.08 8.56
C GLY A 134 7.81 -16.69 7.93
N VAL A 135 7.07 -15.91 7.14
CA VAL A 135 5.70 -16.20 6.69
C VAL A 135 5.62 -17.36 5.69
N TRP A 136 6.74 -17.70 5.03
CA TRP A 136 6.85 -18.78 4.03
C TRP A 136 6.43 -20.17 4.54
N SER A 137 6.42 -20.40 5.86
CA SER A 137 6.03 -21.67 6.47
C SER A 137 4.51 -21.78 6.75
N LEU A 138 3.73 -20.73 6.47
CA LEU A 138 2.27 -20.80 6.60
C LEU A 138 1.70 -21.67 5.48
N SER A 139 1.23 -22.86 5.85
CA SER A 139 0.53 -23.84 5.00
C SER A 139 -0.84 -23.36 4.47
N ASP A 140 -1.16 -22.07 4.65
CA ASP A 140 -2.41 -21.43 4.32
C ASP A 140 -2.13 -20.02 3.79
N SER A 141 -2.25 -19.86 2.47
CA SER A 141 -1.99 -18.61 1.76
C SER A 141 -2.86 -17.44 2.24
N SER A 142 -4.05 -17.70 2.80
CA SER A 142 -4.90 -16.63 3.33
C SER A 142 -4.26 -15.94 4.54
N LYS A 143 -3.61 -16.71 5.42
CA LYS A 143 -2.89 -16.20 6.60
C LYS A 143 -1.61 -15.45 6.20
N ALA A 144 -0.97 -15.86 5.11
CA ALA A 144 0.18 -15.14 4.55
C ALA A 144 -0.24 -13.78 3.96
N LEU A 145 -1.35 -13.74 3.21
CA LEU A 145 -1.93 -12.50 2.66
C LEU A 145 -2.45 -11.55 3.73
N ALA A 146 -2.99 -12.07 4.85
CA ALA A 146 -3.43 -11.28 5.99
C ALA A 146 -2.30 -10.45 6.65
N VAL A 147 -1.04 -10.89 6.57
CA VAL A 147 0.12 -10.08 7.03
C VAL A 147 0.20 -8.74 6.28
N PHE A 148 -0.13 -8.76 4.98
CA PHE A 148 -0.14 -7.60 4.09
C PHE A 148 -1.49 -6.84 4.13
N GLY A 149 -2.42 -7.21 5.02
CA GLY A 149 -3.78 -6.67 5.03
C GLY A 149 -4.61 -7.05 3.79
N ILE A 150 -4.19 -8.05 3.02
CA ILE A 150 -4.92 -8.52 1.83
C ILE A 150 -5.94 -9.58 2.30
N ARG A 151 -7.22 -9.19 2.36
CA ARG A 151 -8.33 -10.02 2.86
C ARG A 151 -9.65 -9.64 2.22
N SER A 152 -10.60 -10.57 2.22
CA SER A 152 -11.95 -10.38 1.67
C SER A 152 -13.00 -10.00 2.73
N ASP A 153 -12.69 -10.17 4.02
CA ASP A 153 -13.62 -9.83 5.10
C ASP A 153 -13.85 -8.32 5.18
N HIS A 154 -15.11 -7.91 5.40
CA HIS A 154 -15.51 -6.50 5.52
C HIS A 154 -15.00 -5.59 4.39
N LEU A 155 -14.91 -6.15 3.16
CA LEU A 155 -14.38 -5.46 1.99
C LEU A 155 -15.27 -4.27 1.58
N LEU A 156 -16.59 -4.38 1.76
CA LEU A 156 -17.51 -3.29 1.44
C LEU A 156 -17.27 -2.10 2.40
N GLU A 157 -17.11 -2.37 3.69
CA GLU A 157 -16.78 -1.39 4.71
C GLU A 157 -15.41 -0.77 4.46
N ALA A 158 -14.40 -1.59 4.13
CA ALA A 158 -13.04 -1.17 3.78
C ALA A 158 -12.94 -0.34 2.48
N VAL A 159 -13.95 -0.39 1.61
CA VAL A 159 -14.07 0.52 0.44
C VAL A 159 -14.89 1.75 0.81
N VAL A 160 -16.15 1.55 1.23
CA VAL A 160 -17.17 2.60 1.32
C VAL A 160 -16.86 3.58 2.45
N VAL A 161 -16.45 3.10 3.63
CA VAL A 161 -16.25 3.98 4.78
C VAL A 161 -15.01 4.87 4.61
N PRO A 162 -13.83 4.36 4.19
CA PRO A 162 -12.71 5.21 3.81
C PRO A 162 -12.99 6.14 2.63
N LEU A 163 -13.77 5.72 1.62
CA LEU A 163 -14.16 6.58 0.50
C LEU A 163 -15.00 7.78 0.97
N LEU A 164 -16.05 7.53 1.76
CA LEU A 164 -16.94 8.56 2.29
C LEU A 164 -16.19 9.49 3.25
N LEU A 165 -15.41 8.94 4.19
CA LEU A 165 -14.61 9.71 5.15
C LEU A 165 -13.63 10.64 4.41
N THR A 166 -12.87 10.12 3.44
CA THR A 166 -11.93 10.92 2.64
C THR A 166 -12.67 11.97 1.78
N SER A 167 -13.87 11.66 1.30
CA SER A 167 -14.70 12.60 0.51
C SER A 167 -15.13 13.84 1.30
N LEU A 168 -15.24 13.75 2.63
CA LEU A 168 -15.60 14.89 3.48
C LEU A 168 -14.55 16.02 3.40
N VAL A 169 -13.26 15.69 3.40
CA VAL A 169 -12.15 16.66 3.21
C VAL A 169 -12.26 17.36 1.84
N TYR A 170 -12.84 16.68 0.86
CA TYR A 170 -13.04 17.18 -0.50
C TYR A 170 -14.41 17.80 -0.78
N ALA A 171 -15.27 17.97 0.23
CA ALA A 171 -16.63 18.49 0.05
C ALA A 171 -16.68 19.84 -0.71
N GLY A 172 -15.77 20.77 -0.40
CA GLY A 172 -15.62 22.03 -1.15
C GLY A 172 -15.23 21.83 -2.63
N SER A 173 -14.30 20.91 -2.91
CA SER A 173 -13.90 20.52 -4.27
C SER A 173 -15.05 19.85 -5.04
N PHE A 174 -15.85 19.01 -4.39
CA PHE A 174 -17.04 18.42 -4.98
C PHE A 174 -18.08 19.49 -5.34
N VAL A 175 -18.41 20.41 -4.43
CA VAL A 175 -19.32 21.54 -4.69
C VAL A 175 -18.81 22.39 -5.86
N ALA A 176 -17.51 22.69 -5.92
CA ALA A 176 -16.93 23.46 -7.02
C ALA A 176 -17.04 22.73 -8.37
N ARG A 177 -16.77 21.40 -8.42
CA ARG A 177 -16.89 20.58 -9.63
C ARG A 177 -18.36 20.42 -10.07
N LEU A 178 -19.28 20.17 -9.13
CA LEU A 178 -20.72 20.05 -9.38
C LEU A 178 -21.31 21.36 -9.92
N TRP A 179 -20.96 22.49 -9.32
CA TRP A 179 -21.38 23.81 -9.80
C TRP A 179 -20.86 24.09 -11.20
N ALA A 180 -19.58 23.80 -11.47
CA ALA A 180 -18.99 23.95 -12.80
C ALA A 180 -19.71 23.10 -13.86
N MET A 181 -19.99 21.82 -13.58
CA MET A 181 -20.74 20.96 -14.50
C MET A 181 -22.18 21.44 -14.69
N SER A 182 -22.88 21.80 -13.62
CA SER A 182 -24.25 22.34 -13.70
C SER A 182 -24.31 23.61 -14.55
N SER A 183 -23.38 24.56 -14.35
CA SER A 183 -23.26 25.77 -15.19
C SER A 183 -22.84 25.51 -16.64
N SER A 184 -22.42 24.28 -16.97
CA SER A 184 -22.09 23.84 -18.33
C SER A 184 -23.15 22.91 -18.94
N CYS A 185 -24.18 22.51 -18.19
CA CYS A 185 -25.34 21.78 -18.71
C CYS A 185 -26.53 22.74 -18.94
N GLY A 186 -26.27 23.93 -19.48
CA GLY A 186 -27.29 24.80 -20.06
C GLY A 186 -27.60 24.38 -21.50
N THR A 187 -28.77 24.79 -22.00
CA THR A 187 -29.20 24.55 -23.38
C THR A 187 -28.45 25.51 -24.31
N ASP A 188 -27.73 24.98 -25.30
CA ASP A 188 -27.30 25.75 -26.48
C ASP A 188 -28.50 25.92 -27.43
N ASP A 189 -28.59 27.07 -28.11
CA ASP A 189 -29.78 27.49 -28.89
C ASP A 189 -30.11 26.55 -30.08
N ASP A 190 -29.10 25.79 -30.56
CA ASP A 190 -29.21 24.77 -31.61
C ASP A 190 -29.92 23.45 -31.19
N GLY A 191 -30.49 23.38 -29.98
CA GLY A 191 -31.42 22.32 -29.57
C GLY A 191 -30.82 20.94 -29.24
N VAL A 192 -29.56 20.66 -29.61
CA VAL A 192 -28.85 19.41 -29.25
C VAL A 192 -28.13 19.58 -27.90
N GLY A 193 -28.92 19.66 -26.83
CA GLY A 193 -28.43 19.80 -25.45
C GLY A 193 -27.64 18.58 -24.98
N VAL A 194 -26.31 18.63 -25.11
CA VAL A 194 -25.40 17.55 -24.70
C VAL A 194 -25.51 17.27 -23.20
N SER A 195 -26.09 16.12 -22.85
CA SER A 195 -26.41 15.76 -21.46
C SER A 195 -25.16 15.67 -20.59
N CYS A 196 -25.28 16.00 -19.30
CA CYS A 196 -24.22 15.77 -18.32
C CYS A 196 -23.78 14.28 -18.28
N THR A 197 -24.70 13.34 -18.58
CA THR A 197 -24.38 11.91 -18.69
C THR A 197 -23.45 11.61 -19.86
N GLU A 198 -23.61 12.28 -21.00
CA GLU A 198 -22.75 12.12 -22.19
C GLU A 198 -21.40 12.80 -22.02
N LYS A 199 -21.35 13.93 -21.30
CA LYS A 199 -20.08 14.57 -20.90
C LYS A 199 -19.29 13.63 -19.97
N LEU A 200 -19.95 12.99 -19.00
CA LEU A 200 -19.34 12.01 -18.10
C LEU A 200 -18.91 10.72 -18.84
N ALA A 201 -19.78 10.15 -19.69
CA ALA A 201 -19.49 8.92 -20.44
C ALA A 201 -18.29 9.10 -21.38
N ARG A 202 -18.20 10.22 -22.11
CA ARG A 202 -17.04 10.52 -22.95
C ARG A 202 -15.76 10.74 -22.12
N TRP A 203 -15.85 11.39 -20.96
CA TRP A 203 -14.72 11.50 -20.04
C TRP A 203 -14.23 10.14 -19.54
N MET A 204 -15.15 9.22 -19.18
CA MET A 204 -14.79 7.85 -18.80
C MET A 204 -14.13 7.10 -19.96
N GLN A 205 -14.69 7.18 -21.17
CA GLN A 205 -14.19 6.44 -22.32
C GLN A 205 -12.83 6.93 -22.82
N THR A 206 -12.54 8.23 -22.77
CA THR A 206 -11.18 8.75 -23.03
C THR A 206 -10.22 8.38 -21.92
N SER A 207 -10.64 8.48 -20.66
CA SER A 207 -9.83 8.13 -19.48
C SER A 207 -9.40 6.66 -19.48
N LEU A 208 -10.26 5.73 -19.94
CA LEU A 208 -9.92 4.31 -20.07
C LEU A 208 -8.80 4.01 -21.08
N GLN A 209 -8.54 4.90 -22.04
CA GLN A 209 -7.47 4.76 -23.04
C GLN A 209 -6.17 5.48 -22.66
N ASP A 210 -6.21 6.36 -21.65
CA ASP A 210 -5.06 7.13 -21.21
C ASP A 210 -4.21 6.36 -20.19
N VAL A 211 -2.94 6.14 -20.55
CA VAL A 211 -1.94 5.47 -19.71
C VAL A 211 -1.61 6.31 -18.47
N MET A 212 -1.79 7.63 -18.51
CA MET A 212 -1.59 8.51 -17.35
C MET A 212 -2.71 8.38 -16.33
N VAL A 213 -3.97 8.16 -16.76
CA VAL A 213 -5.08 7.77 -15.87
C VAL A 213 -4.80 6.42 -15.21
N TRP A 214 -4.43 5.40 -15.98
CA TRP A 214 -4.09 4.08 -15.44
C TRP A 214 -2.91 4.13 -14.46
N ARG A 215 -1.90 4.99 -14.70
CA ARG A 215 -0.85 5.28 -13.69
C ARG A 215 -1.49 5.80 -12.41
N ASN A 216 -2.21 6.92 -12.51
CA ASN A 216 -2.55 7.75 -11.36
C ASN A 216 -3.65 7.16 -10.48
N TYR A 217 -4.58 6.37 -11.05
CA TYR A 217 -5.75 5.84 -10.34
C TYR A 217 -5.73 4.33 -10.14
N VAL A 218 -4.76 3.60 -10.68
CA VAL A 218 -4.65 2.14 -10.48
C VAL A 218 -3.23 1.73 -10.10
N VAL A 219 -2.25 1.91 -10.99
CA VAL A 219 -0.91 1.34 -10.79
C VAL A 219 -0.20 1.95 -9.59
N ALA A 220 -0.05 3.29 -9.55
CA ALA A 220 0.67 3.96 -8.48
C ALA A 220 -0.01 3.80 -7.10
N PRO A 221 -1.33 4.03 -6.94
CA PRO A 221 -2.02 3.76 -5.67
C PRO A 221 -1.82 2.32 -5.16
N PHE A 222 -1.92 1.32 -6.06
CA PHE A 222 -1.75 -0.07 -5.66
C PHE A 222 -0.31 -0.40 -5.25
N THR A 223 0.69 -0.07 -6.08
CA THR A 223 2.08 -0.43 -5.78
C THR A 223 2.67 0.38 -4.62
N GLU A 224 2.25 1.64 -4.45
CA GLU A 224 2.73 2.50 -3.37
C GLU A 224 2.14 2.08 -2.01
N GLU A 225 0.84 1.81 -1.90
CA GLU A 225 0.30 1.31 -0.62
C GLU A 225 0.77 -0.12 -0.32
N LEU A 226 0.97 -0.97 -1.33
CA LEU A 226 1.53 -2.31 -1.13
C LEU A 226 2.95 -2.26 -0.54
N VAL A 227 3.82 -1.37 -1.04
CA VAL A 227 5.19 -1.22 -0.55
C VAL A 227 5.24 -0.44 0.76
N PHE A 228 4.67 0.77 0.80
CA PHE A 228 4.85 1.69 1.93
C PHE A 228 3.93 1.41 3.12
N ARG A 229 2.79 0.73 2.95
CA ARG A 229 1.89 0.32 4.05
C ARG A 229 2.00 -1.18 4.30
N ALA A 230 1.60 -2.02 3.34
CA ALA A 230 1.50 -3.46 3.57
C ALA A 230 2.85 -4.18 3.78
N CYS A 231 3.97 -3.67 3.24
CA CYS A 231 5.30 -4.23 3.56
C CYS A 231 5.92 -3.56 4.81
N MET A 232 6.03 -2.23 4.83
CA MET A 232 6.75 -1.53 5.90
C MET A 232 6.05 -1.56 7.26
N ILE A 233 4.72 -1.41 7.33
CA ILE A 233 4.03 -1.30 8.62
C ILE A 233 4.09 -2.61 9.42
N PRO A 234 3.83 -3.81 8.84
CA PRO A 234 4.03 -5.08 9.54
C PRO A 234 5.46 -5.28 10.07
N LEU A 235 6.49 -4.90 9.29
CA LEU A 235 7.89 -4.97 9.75
C LEU A 235 8.13 -4.06 10.97
N LEU A 236 7.63 -2.83 10.96
CA LEU A 236 7.80 -1.91 12.09
C LEU A 236 6.98 -2.33 13.32
N LEU A 237 5.76 -2.84 13.15
CA LEU A 237 4.95 -3.39 14.24
C LEU A 237 5.62 -4.61 14.89
N CYS A 238 6.08 -5.57 14.07
CA CYS A 238 6.82 -6.75 14.54
C CYS A 238 8.25 -6.45 15.00
N GLY A 239 8.81 -5.31 14.60
CA GLY A 239 10.05 -4.74 15.13
C GLY A 239 9.91 -4.05 16.49
N GLY A 240 8.70 -4.01 17.06
CA GLY A 240 8.44 -3.48 18.41
C GLY A 240 8.16 -1.97 18.48
N PHE A 241 7.96 -1.29 17.35
CA PHE A 241 7.68 0.16 17.36
C PHE A 241 6.24 0.46 17.82
N LYS A 242 6.07 1.54 18.59
CA LYS A 242 4.73 2.04 18.99
C LYS A 242 3.97 2.54 17.77
N MET A 243 2.67 2.23 17.68
CA MET A 243 1.83 2.53 16.50
C MET A 243 1.86 4.01 16.08
N TYR A 244 1.80 4.93 17.04
CA TYR A 244 1.92 6.37 16.77
C TYR A 244 3.24 6.72 16.05
N ASN A 245 4.38 6.17 16.50
CA ASN A 245 5.67 6.36 15.85
C ASN A 245 5.65 5.80 14.41
N ILE A 246 4.97 4.67 14.18
CA ILE A 246 4.86 4.08 12.83
C ILE A 246 4.02 4.97 11.92
N ILE A 247 2.90 5.51 12.40
CA ILE A 247 2.04 6.44 11.65
C ILE A 247 2.83 7.68 11.24
N PHE A 248 3.56 8.31 12.18
CA PHE A 248 4.26 9.56 11.88
C PHE A 248 5.57 9.37 11.10
N LEU A 249 6.31 8.27 11.31
CA LEU A 249 7.64 8.07 10.72
C LEU A 249 7.63 7.26 9.42
N SER A 250 6.73 6.28 9.21
CA SER A 250 6.75 5.48 7.97
C SER A 250 6.52 6.32 6.70
N PRO A 251 5.71 7.40 6.70
CA PRO A 251 5.55 8.27 5.53
C PRO A 251 6.76 9.16 5.23
N ILE A 252 7.76 9.23 6.11
CA ILE A 252 9.03 9.89 5.79
C ILE A 252 9.73 9.11 4.66
N PHE A 253 9.75 7.77 4.71
CA PHE A 253 10.28 6.96 3.61
C PHE A 253 9.54 7.19 2.28
N PHE A 254 8.21 7.30 2.34
CA PHE A 254 7.35 7.60 1.19
C PHE A 254 7.58 9.01 0.62
N SER A 255 7.93 9.97 1.46
CA SER A 255 8.15 11.37 1.06
C SER A 255 9.59 11.61 0.57
N LEU A 256 10.58 10.98 1.19
CA LEU A 256 11.96 10.93 0.66
C LEU A 256 11.98 10.33 -0.75
N ALA A 257 11.09 9.38 -1.05
CA ALA A 257 10.93 8.81 -2.38
C ALA A 257 10.57 9.84 -3.48
N HIS A 258 9.91 10.92 -3.09
CA HIS A 258 9.42 11.98 -3.98
C HIS A 258 10.40 13.17 -4.13
N LEU A 259 11.47 13.25 -3.32
CA LEU A 259 12.51 14.29 -3.44
C LEU A 259 13.23 14.28 -4.80
N ASN A 260 13.16 13.17 -5.56
CA ASN A 260 13.74 13.09 -6.90
C ASN A 260 13.19 14.17 -7.85
N HIS A 261 11.95 14.66 -7.64
CA HIS A 261 11.40 15.76 -8.42
C HIS A 261 12.06 17.13 -8.15
N LEU A 262 12.66 17.35 -6.97
CA LEU A 262 13.45 18.55 -6.69
C LEU A 262 14.73 18.56 -7.54
N PHE A 263 15.37 17.40 -7.69
CA PHE A 263 16.55 17.22 -8.54
C PHE A 263 16.20 17.39 -10.02
N GLU A 264 15.09 16.80 -10.47
CA GLU A 264 14.55 16.92 -11.83
C GLU A 264 14.26 18.38 -12.21
N LEU A 265 13.56 19.14 -11.36
CA LEU A 265 13.27 20.57 -11.59
C LEU A 265 14.53 21.45 -11.52
N HIS A 266 15.52 21.09 -10.70
CA HIS A 266 16.79 21.80 -10.65
C HIS A 266 17.60 21.61 -11.93
N GLN A 267 17.65 20.39 -12.49
CA GLN A 267 18.29 20.14 -13.80
C GLN A 267 17.57 20.83 -14.97
N GLN A 268 16.27 21.11 -14.85
CA GLN A 268 15.49 21.90 -15.81
C GLN A 268 15.73 23.42 -15.71
N GLY A 269 16.69 23.87 -14.89
CA GLY A 269 17.04 25.29 -14.75
C GLY A 269 15.99 26.16 -14.04
N CYS A 270 14.97 25.55 -13.41
CA CYS A 270 13.98 26.30 -12.65
C CYS A 270 14.61 26.91 -11.39
N ASN A 271 14.29 28.18 -11.11
CA ASN A 271 14.74 28.91 -9.91
C ASN A 271 14.55 28.03 -8.66
N PHE A 272 15.66 27.73 -7.98
CA PHE A 272 15.71 26.79 -6.87
C PHE A 272 14.70 27.11 -5.77
N MET A 273 14.46 28.38 -5.43
CA MET A 273 13.45 28.77 -4.43
C MET A 273 12.02 28.45 -4.88
N ARG A 274 11.71 28.61 -6.17
CA ARG A 274 10.39 28.28 -6.73
C ARG A 274 10.20 26.76 -6.82
N SER A 275 11.22 26.02 -7.24
CA SER A 275 11.24 24.56 -7.27
C SER A 275 11.08 23.97 -5.86
N LEU A 276 11.80 24.52 -4.88
CA LEU A 276 11.72 24.14 -3.46
C LEU A 276 10.33 24.41 -2.86
N LEU A 277 9.69 25.53 -3.20
CA LEU A 277 8.33 25.83 -2.74
C LEU A 277 7.30 24.85 -3.34
N ILE A 278 7.34 24.64 -4.66
CA ILE A 278 6.41 23.72 -5.36
C ILE A 278 6.56 22.29 -4.82
N VAL A 279 7.79 21.77 -4.78
CA VAL A 279 8.05 20.41 -4.28
C VAL A 279 7.82 20.33 -2.77
N GLY A 280 8.12 21.37 -2.00
CA GLY A 280 7.85 21.43 -0.56
C GLY A 280 6.36 21.33 -0.21
N VAL A 281 5.50 22.04 -0.95
CA VAL A 281 4.03 21.92 -0.81
C VAL A 281 3.55 20.52 -1.20
N GLN A 282 4.06 19.98 -2.32
CA GLN A 282 3.73 18.62 -2.75
C GLN A 282 4.14 17.59 -1.68
N LEU A 283 5.37 17.65 -1.19
CA LEU A 283 5.90 16.75 -0.16
C LEU A 283 5.16 16.88 1.17
N GLY A 284 4.83 18.11 1.61
CA GLY A 284 4.03 18.33 2.81
C GLY A 284 2.66 17.66 2.72
N TYR A 285 2.00 17.77 1.56
CA TYR A 285 0.76 17.05 1.29
C TYR A 285 0.96 15.53 1.24
N THR A 286 2.02 15.03 0.61
CA THR A 286 2.40 13.60 0.58
C THR A 286 2.65 13.02 1.99
N VAL A 287 3.27 13.79 2.89
CA VAL A 287 3.44 13.41 4.31
C VAL A 287 2.09 13.30 5.02
N ILE A 288 1.22 14.32 4.89
CA ILE A 288 -0.08 14.38 5.57
C ILE A 288 -1.01 13.27 5.07
N PHE A 289 -1.14 13.10 3.76
CA PHE A 289 -1.85 11.95 3.17
C PHE A 289 -1.25 10.64 3.68
N GLY A 290 0.09 10.57 3.74
CA GLY A 290 0.78 9.37 4.14
C GLY A 290 0.56 8.96 5.60
N TRP A 291 0.40 9.92 6.52
CA TRP A 291 -0.02 9.69 7.90
C TRP A 291 -1.44 9.11 7.94
N TYR A 292 -2.36 9.67 7.15
CA TYR A 292 -3.75 9.20 7.06
C TYR A 292 -3.84 7.78 6.46
N ALA A 293 -3.08 7.47 5.41
CA ALA A 293 -3.01 6.13 4.84
C ALA A 293 -2.43 5.10 5.83
N ALA A 294 -1.38 5.47 6.60
CA ALA A 294 -0.85 4.62 7.65
C ALA A 294 -1.85 4.39 8.79
N PHE A 295 -2.61 5.43 9.19
CA PHE A 295 -3.69 5.33 10.16
C PHE A 295 -4.82 4.40 9.67
N LEU A 296 -5.31 4.57 8.44
CA LEU A 296 -6.33 3.69 7.84
C LEU A 296 -5.88 2.23 7.82
N PHE A 297 -4.65 1.95 7.39
CA PHE A 297 -4.10 0.59 7.35
C PHE A 297 -4.03 -0.03 8.76
N ILE A 298 -3.48 0.71 9.73
CA ILE A 298 -3.32 0.22 11.12
C ILE A 298 -4.67 0.04 11.82
N ARG A 299 -5.66 0.90 11.56
CA ARG A 299 -6.98 0.87 12.21
C ARG A 299 -7.93 -0.17 11.61
N THR A 300 -7.93 -0.34 10.29
CA THR A 300 -8.82 -1.30 9.61
C THR A 300 -8.20 -2.69 9.51
N GLY A 301 -6.88 -2.81 9.40
CA GLY A 301 -6.20 -4.07 9.08
C GLY A 301 -6.42 -4.54 7.64
N ASN A 302 -6.83 -3.65 6.73
CA ASN A 302 -7.13 -3.95 5.34
C ASN A 302 -6.39 -2.98 4.40
N LEU A 303 -5.70 -3.50 3.38
CA LEU A 303 -4.94 -2.74 2.38
C LEU A 303 -5.83 -1.95 1.41
N VAL A 304 -7.09 -2.34 1.24
CA VAL A 304 -8.02 -1.63 0.35
C VAL A 304 -8.37 -0.25 0.90
N SER A 305 -8.45 -0.08 2.21
CA SER A 305 -8.76 1.18 2.89
C SER A 305 -7.84 2.36 2.48
N PRO A 306 -6.49 2.27 2.60
CA PRO A 306 -5.60 3.33 2.12
C PRO A 306 -5.57 3.44 0.59
N ILE A 307 -5.73 2.34 -0.17
CA ILE A 307 -5.75 2.40 -1.64
C ILE A 307 -6.92 3.24 -2.14
N VAL A 308 -8.14 3.02 -1.62
CA VAL A 308 -9.32 3.78 -2.04
C VAL A 308 -9.20 5.26 -1.67
N ALA A 309 -8.62 5.57 -0.50
CA ALA A 309 -8.28 6.94 -0.13
C ALA A 309 -7.23 7.56 -1.08
N HIS A 310 -6.18 6.83 -1.44
CA HIS A 310 -5.14 7.27 -2.37
C HIS A 310 -5.74 7.59 -3.75
N ILE A 311 -6.58 6.70 -4.31
CA ILE A 311 -7.23 6.90 -5.61
C ILE A 311 -8.08 8.17 -5.61
N LEU A 312 -8.87 8.39 -4.55
CA LEU A 312 -9.67 9.62 -4.42
C LEU A 312 -8.78 10.87 -4.31
N CYS A 313 -7.71 10.83 -3.51
CA CYS A 313 -6.75 11.93 -3.40
C CYS A 313 -6.12 12.28 -4.76
N ASN A 314 -5.71 11.28 -5.56
CA ASN A 314 -5.16 11.50 -6.89
C ASN A 314 -6.19 12.05 -7.90
N MET A 315 -7.48 11.66 -7.77
CA MET A 315 -8.56 12.17 -8.63
C MET A 315 -9.02 13.59 -8.24
N MET A 316 -8.93 13.96 -6.97
CA MET A 316 -9.37 15.26 -6.45
C MET A 316 -8.25 16.31 -6.44
N GLY A 317 -7.00 15.89 -6.21
CA GLY A 317 -5.84 16.76 -6.09
C GLY A 317 -5.78 17.45 -4.72
N LEU A 318 -5.32 18.69 -4.69
CA LEU A 318 -5.40 19.53 -3.48
C LEU A 318 -6.86 19.94 -3.21
N PRO A 319 -7.31 20.01 -1.93
CA PRO A 319 -8.65 20.47 -1.60
C PRO A 319 -8.84 21.96 -1.93
N VAL A 320 -10.01 22.32 -2.45
CA VAL A 320 -10.35 23.70 -2.84
C VAL A 320 -10.96 24.44 -1.65
N PHE A 321 -10.13 25.25 -0.97
CA PHE A 321 -10.50 26.02 0.22
C PHE A 321 -11.50 27.16 -0.06
N SER A 322 -11.45 27.74 -1.26
CA SER A 322 -12.32 28.84 -1.70
C SER A 322 -12.40 28.90 -3.23
N SER A 323 -13.46 29.50 -3.76
CA SER A 323 -13.68 29.71 -5.19
C SER A 323 -14.46 31.01 -5.41
N GLN A 324 -13.92 31.90 -6.23
CA GLN A 324 -14.56 33.18 -6.58
C GLN A 324 -15.90 32.99 -7.30
N ARG A 325 -16.10 31.85 -7.99
CA ARG A 325 -17.31 31.53 -8.75
C ARG A 325 -18.48 31.03 -7.89
N THR A 326 -18.22 30.62 -6.64
CA THR A 326 -19.19 30.00 -5.73
C THR A 326 -19.22 30.71 -4.38
N ARG A 327 -19.69 31.97 -4.39
CA ARG A 327 -19.84 32.91 -3.25
C ARG A 327 -20.00 32.21 -1.90
N GLY A 328 -18.90 32.01 -1.17
CA GLY A 328 -18.87 31.38 0.16
C GLY A 328 -19.14 29.86 0.19
N LEU A 329 -20.07 29.34 -0.62
CA LEU A 329 -20.60 27.98 -0.53
C LEU A 329 -19.51 26.88 -0.60
N THR A 330 -18.52 27.02 -1.47
CA THR A 330 -17.38 26.08 -1.55
C THR A 330 -16.56 26.07 -0.25
N SER A 331 -16.39 27.22 0.40
CA SER A 331 -15.62 27.33 1.64
C SER A 331 -16.42 26.80 2.83
N LEU A 332 -17.73 27.09 2.90
CA LEU A 332 -18.64 26.51 3.89
C LEU A 332 -18.68 24.97 3.79
N ALA A 333 -18.77 24.43 2.58
CA ALA A 333 -18.73 22.99 2.34
C ALA A 333 -17.38 22.38 2.74
N PHE A 334 -16.25 23.04 2.43
CA PHE A 334 -14.93 22.60 2.89
C PHE A 334 -14.81 22.60 4.42
N LEU A 335 -15.30 23.65 5.11
CA LEU A 335 -15.25 23.74 6.57
C LEU A 335 -16.14 22.68 7.23
N ALA A 336 -17.39 22.56 6.80
CA ALA A 336 -18.34 21.57 7.34
C ALA A 336 -17.85 20.13 7.09
N GLY A 337 -17.30 19.87 5.89
CA GLY A 337 -16.66 18.60 5.55
C GLY A 337 -15.42 18.31 6.41
N SER A 338 -14.54 19.29 6.63
CA SER A 338 -13.35 19.14 7.48
C SER A 338 -13.70 18.86 8.94
N VAL A 339 -14.67 19.57 9.52
CA VAL A 339 -15.17 19.30 10.87
C VAL A 339 -15.77 17.89 10.95
N SER A 340 -16.61 17.53 9.98
CA SER A 340 -17.22 16.20 9.90
C SER A 340 -16.15 15.08 9.80
N PHE A 341 -15.10 15.30 9.03
CA PHE A 341 -13.96 14.38 8.93
C PHE A 341 -13.30 14.15 10.28
N PHE A 342 -12.92 15.20 11.01
CA PHE A 342 -12.27 15.05 12.31
C PHE A 342 -13.18 14.41 13.38
N CYS A 343 -14.47 14.74 13.40
CA CYS A 343 -15.45 14.12 14.30
C CYS A 343 -15.67 12.63 13.98
N LEU A 344 -15.67 12.23 12.70
CA LEU A 344 -15.93 10.85 12.27
C LEU A 344 -14.66 9.99 12.15
N LEU A 345 -13.46 10.58 12.15
CA LEU A 345 -12.19 9.88 11.93
C LEU A 345 -11.98 8.66 12.83
N PHE A 346 -12.24 8.78 14.14
CA PHE A 346 -12.09 7.68 15.09
C PHE A 346 -13.28 6.69 15.06
N PRO A 347 -14.56 7.13 15.09
CA PRO A 347 -15.71 6.24 14.95
C PRO A 347 -15.71 5.41 13.65
N ALA A 348 -15.52 6.06 12.50
CA ALA A 348 -15.55 5.42 11.18
C ALA A 348 -14.38 4.45 10.97
N THR A 349 -13.24 4.64 11.66
CA THR A 349 -12.10 3.71 11.64
C THR A 349 -12.07 2.77 12.84
N SER A 350 -13.19 2.55 13.53
CA SER A 350 -13.27 1.58 14.64
C SER A 350 -12.91 0.17 14.16
N PRO A 351 -11.91 -0.52 14.75
CA PRO A 351 -11.51 -1.88 14.35
C PRO A 351 -12.67 -2.88 14.27
N LYS A 352 -13.70 -2.69 15.12
CA LYS A 352 -14.93 -3.51 15.21
C LYS A 352 -15.76 -3.52 13.91
N LEU A 353 -15.58 -2.52 13.03
CA LEU A 353 -16.28 -2.44 11.73
C LEU A 353 -15.58 -3.26 10.62
N TYR A 354 -14.33 -3.67 10.85
CA TYR A 354 -13.48 -4.31 9.83
C TYR A 354 -12.96 -5.69 10.27
N ASN A 355 -13.21 -6.09 11.52
CA ASN A 355 -12.59 -7.26 12.15
C ASN A 355 -13.57 -8.02 13.05
N ALA A 356 -13.92 -9.25 12.65
CA ALA A 356 -14.76 -10.15 13.43
C ALA A 356 -14.11 -10.67 14.75
N ARG A 357 -12.82 -10.43 14.97
CA ARG A 357 -12.09 -10.74 16.22
C ARG A 357 -11.01 -9.68 16.48
N LEU A 358 -10.83 -9.31 17.75
CA LEU A 358 -9.78 -8.40 18.22
C LEU A 358 -8.79 -9.09 19.18
N ASP A 359 -9.06 -10.34 19.55
CA ASP A 359 -8.28 -11.14 20.50
C ASP A 359 -7.34 -12.13 19.79
N GLY A 360 -6.27 -12.56 20.47
CA GLY A 360 -5.32 -13.56 19.97
C GLY A 360 -4.42 -13.07 18.82
N CYS A 361 -4.15 -11.76 18.75
CA CYS A 361 -3.54 -11.13 17.59
C CYS A 361 -2.00 -11.21 17.51
N SER A 362 -1.50 -11.55 16.32
CA SER A 362 -0.09 -11.50 15.93
C SER A 362 0.48 -10.08 15.91
N CYS A 363 1.82 -9.97 15.88
CA CYS A 363 2.51 -8.68 15.96
C CYS A 363 2.15 -7.68 14.83
N TRP A 364 1.78 -8.15 13.64
CA TRP A 364 1.40 -7.31 12.50
C TRP A 364 -0.04 -6.77 12.56
N HIS A 365 -0.90 -7.28 13.44
CA HIS A 365 -2.28 -6.78 13.60
C HIS A 365 -2.32 -5.52 14.49
N GLY A 366 -1.96 -4.36 13.92
CA GLY A 366 -1.95 -3.08 14.64
C GLY A 366 -3.29 -2.75 15.33
N TYR A 367 -4.40 -3.04 14.65
CA TYR A 367 -5.76 -2.74 15.12
C TYR A 367 -6.12 -3.37 16.48
N CYS A 368 -5.56 -4.53 16.83
CA CYS A 368 -5.85 -5.21 18.11
C CYS A 368 -5.16 -4.55 19.31
N ARG A 369 -4.09 -3.78 19.08
CA ARG A 369 -3.36 -3.05 20.14
C ARG A 369 -3.86 -1.61 20.31
N TRP A 370 -4.92 -1.24 19.60
CA TRP A 370 -5.54 0.08 19.64
C TRP A 370 -6.78 0.09 20.55
N SER A 371 -6.53 -0.03 21.85
CA SER A 371 -7.46 0.36 22.92
C SER A 371 -7.64 1.88 22.95
#